data_AF-A0A0Q4LJG2-F1
#
_entry.id   AF-A0A0Q4LJG2-F1
#
_cell.length_a   1.000
_cell.length_b   1.000
_cell.length_c   1.000
_cell.angle_alpha   90.00
_cell.angle_beta   90.00
_cell.angle_gamma   90.00
#
_symmetry.space_group_name_H-M   'P 1'
#
loop_
_entity.id
_entity.type
_entity.pdbx_description
1 polymer ?
#
loop_
_entity_poly.entity_id
_entity_poly.type
_entity_poly.pdbx_seq_one_letter_code
_entity_poly.pdbx_strand_id
1 'polypeptide(L)' 'MAKSLSEEMTAILVEERKLADQRKAHLVKVREAGITSVEKAGLLKLPLDRLEGLMKAVKTLGVEETERRLQARA' A
#
# COMPACT_ATOMS: atom_id res chain seq x y z
N MET A 1 -45.56 -3.47 -11.60
CA MET A 1 -44.26 -4.14 -11.82
C MET A 1 -43.07 -3.18 -11.87
N ALA A 2 -43.19 -1.92 -11.42
CA ALA A 2 -42.08 -0.95 -11.40
C ALA A 2 -41.25 -0.96 -10.09
N LYS A 3 -41.71 -1.65 -9.03
CA LYS A 3 -41.02 -1.71 -7.73
C LYS A 3 -39.74 -2.56 -7.76
N SER A 4 -39.74 -3.69 -8.47
CA SER A 4 -38.59 -4.61 -8.48
C SER A 4 -37.35 -4.03 -9.16
N LEU A 5 -37.49 -3.38 -10.32
CA LEU A 5 -36.33 -2.77 -11.02
C LEU A 5 -35.70 -1.61 -10.24
N SER A 6 -36.51 -0.80 -9.55
CA SER A 6 -36.01 0.28 -8.69
C SER A 6 -35.33 -0.26 -7.42
N GLU A 7 -35.88 -1.33 -6.85
CA GLU A 7 -35.29 -2.03 -5.69
C GLU A 7 -33.97 -2.69 -6.06
N GLU A 8 -33.90 -3.34 -7.23
CA GLU A 8 -32.67 -3.93 -7.79
C GLU A 8 -31.59 -2.87 -8.03
N MET A 9 -31.94 -1.73 -8.65
CA MET A 9 -30.99 -0.63 -8.84
C MET A 9 -30.47 -0.08 -7.50
N THR A 10 -31.35 0.03 -6.49
CA THR A 10 -30.95 0.50 -5.16
C THR A 10 -30.00 -0.49 -4.48
N ALA A 11 -30.25 -1.80 -4.59
CA ALA A 11 -29.38 -2.83 -4.05
C ALA A 11 -27.99 -2.79 -4.70
N ILE A 12 -27.92 -2.65 -6.02
CA ILE A 12 -26.65 -2.52 -6.76
C ILE A 12 -25.86 -1.31 -6.27
N LEU A 13 -26.48 -0.13 -6.18
CA LEU A 13 -25.81 1.09 -5.71
C LEU A 13 -25.28 0.96 -4.27
N VAL A 14 -26.02 0.26 -3.40
CA VAL A 14 -25.57 -0.02 -2.03
C VAL A 14 -24.36 -0.97 -2.02
N GLU A 15 -24.38 -2.01 -2.84
CA GLU A 15 -23.26 -2.94 -2.97
C GLU A 15 -22.02 -2.28 -3.56
N GLU A 16 -22.16 -1.44 -4.58
CA GLU A 16 -21.06 -0.67 -5.17
C GLU A 16 -20.40 0.23 -4.12
N ARG A 17 -21.20 0.90 -3.29
CA ARG A 17 -20.68 1.71 -2.18
C ARG A 17 -19.92 0.86 -1.16
N LYS A 18 -20.48 -0.28 -0.74
CA LYS A 18 -19.81 -1.22 0.17
C LYS A 18 -18.49 -1.71 -0.40
N LEU A 19 -18.46 -2.06 -1.68
CA LEU A 19 -17.25 -2.51 -2.37
C LEU A 19 -16.20 -1.39 -2.43
N ALA A 20 -16.60 -0.15 -2.71
CA ALA A 20 -15.70 1.00 -2.69
C ALA A 20 -15.08 1.22 -1.30
N ASP A 21 -15.87 1.10 -0.23
CA ASP A 21 -15.39 1.23 1.15
C ASP A 21 -14.45 0.08 1.54
N GLN A 22 -14.76 -1.15 1.13
CA GLN A 22 -13.88 -2.30 1.33
C GLN A 22 -12.54 -2.15 0.59
N ARG A 23 -12.55 -1.63 -0.65
CA ARG A 23 -11.33 -1.33 -1.40
C ARG A 23 -10.46 -0.31 -0.67
N LYS A 24 -11.05 0.76 -0.14
CA LYS A 24 -10.32 1.75 0.68
C LYS A 24 -9.71 1.10 1.92
N ALA A 25 -10.48 0.31 2.66
CA ALA A 25 -10.00 -0.41 3.84
C ALA A 25 -8.86 -1.38 3.50
N HIS A 26 -8.93 -2.05 2.35
CA HIS A 26 -7.86 -2.94 1.89
C HIS A 26 -6.56 -2.17 1.60
N LEU A 27 -6.62 -1.03 0.93
CA LEU A 27 -5.44 -0.20 0.67
C LEU A 27 -4.74 0.26 1.97
N VAL A 28 -5.52 0.59 3.00
CA VAL A 28 -4.98 0.90 4.34
C VAL A 28 -4.24 -0.30 4.92
N LYS A 29 -4.85 -1.49 4.89
CA LYS A 29 -4.22 -2.73 5.38
C LYS A 29 -2.93 -3.08 4.62
N VAL A 30 -2.90 -2.91 3.30
CA VAL A 30 -1.68 -3.13 2.49
C VAL A 30 -0.58 -2.17 2.92
N ARG A 31 -0.92 -0.88 3.13
CA ARG A 31 0.04 0.12 3.61
C ARG A 31 0.59 -0.24 4.99
N GLU A 32 -0.27 -0.64 5.92
CA GLU A 32 0.13 -1.05 7.28
C GLU A 32 1.03 -2.30 7.27
N ALA A 33 0.69 -3.28 6.43
CA ALA A 33 1.53 -4.47 6.24
C ALA A 33 2.93 -4.09 5.69
N GLY A 34 3.00 -3.14 4.75
CA GLY A 34 4.25 -2.60 4.25
C GLY A 34 5.09 -1.94 5.35
N ILE A 35 4.47 -1.07 6.16
CA ILE A 35 5.15 -0.43 7.31
C ILE A 35 5.67 -1.47 8.30
N THR A 36 4.85 -2.48 8.61
CA THR A 36 5.24 -3.59 9.50
C THR A 36 6.47 -4.33 8.97
N SER A 37 6.56 -4.56 7.66
CA SER A 37 7.75 -5.17 7.04
C SER A 37 8.99 -4.29 7.17
N VAL A 38 8.86 -2.98 6.95
CA VAL A 38 9.95 -2.00 7.12
C VAL A 38 10.43 -1.97 8.58
N GLU A 39 9.52 -2.06 9.54
CA GLU A 39 9.84 -2.13 10.96
C GLU A 39 10.57 -3.43 11.34
N LYS A 40 10.08 -4.57 10.85
CA LYS A 40 10.72 -5.89 11.05
C LYS A 40 12.12 -5.97 10.45
N ALA A 41 12.34 -5.29 9.32
CA ALA A 41 13.68 -5.13 8.72
C ALA A 41 14.62 -4.22 9.53
N GLY A 42 14.13 -3.60 10.62
CA GLY A 42 14.91 -2.74 11.50
C GLY A 42 15.13 -1.32 10.97
N LEU A 43 14.56 -0.96 9.81
CA LEU A 43 14.78 0.34 9.18
C LEU A 43 14.21 1.50 10.03
N LEU A 44 13.08 1.27 10.72
CA LEU A 44 12.50 2.27 11.63
C LEU A 44 13.28 2.43 12.95
N LYS A 45 14.27 1.58 13.22
CA LYS A 45 15.15 1.68 14.40
C LYS A 45 16.44 2.45 14.12
N LEU A 46 16.68 2.83 12.86
CA LEU A 46 17.86 3.60 12.48
C LEU A 46 17.74 5.05 12.96
N PRO A 47 18.87 5.70 13.29
CA PRO A 47 18.93 7.15 13.40
C PRO A 47 18.36 7.83 12.15
N LEU A 48 17.62 8.93 12.33
CA LEU A 48 16.88 9.59 11.26
C LEU A 48 17.79 10.03 10.10
N ASP A 49 18.95 10.59 10.42
CA ASP A 49 19.97 11.01 9.45
C ASP A 49 20.44 9.84 8.57
N ARG A 50 20.65 8.67 9.17
CA ARG A 50 21.03 7.47 8.44
C ARG A 50 19.90 6.96 7.55
N LEU A 51 18.66 6.96 8.04
CA LEU A 51 17.50 6.59 7.25
C LEU A 51 17.28 7.56 6.07
N GLU A 52 17.41 8.86 6.28
CA GLU A 52 17.35 9.87 5.23
C GLU A 52 18.45 9.69 4.19
N GLY A 53 19.67 9.37 4.61
CA GLY A 53 20.77 9.05 3.70
C GLY A 53 20.43 7.86 2.80
N LEU A 54 19.86 6.79 3.36
CA LEU A 54 19.40 5.63 2.60
C LEU A 54 18.27 5.99 1.64
N MET A 55 17.25 6.74 2.10
CA MET A 55 16.15 7.19 1.25
C MET A 55 16.63 8.07 0.10
N LYS A 56 17.60 8.95 0.34
CA LYS A 56 18.23 9.77 -0.71
C LYS A 56 18.98 8.88 -1.71
N ALA A 57 19.74 7.89 -1.25
CA ALA A 57 20.43 6.96 -2.14
C ALA A 57 19.43 6.20 -3.04
N VAL A 58 18.35 5.66 -2.47
CA VAL A 58 17.28 4.99 -3.23
C VAL A 58 16.62 5.95 -4.23
N LYS A 59 16.34 7.20 -3.82
CA LYS A 59 15.75 8.21 -4.70
C LYS A 59 16.66 8.57 -5.88
N THR A 60 17.97 8.66 -5.65
CA THR A 60 18.96 8.98 -6.69
C THR A 60 19.18 7.82 -7.64
N LEU A 61 19.20 6.58 -7.13
CA LEU A 61 19.45 5.38 -7.92
C LEU A 61 18.21 4.84 -8.63
N GLY A 62 17.03 5.02 -8.05
CA GLY A 62 15.81 4.32 -8.43
C GLY A 62 15.68 2.97 -7.71
N VAL A 63 14.43 2.53 -7.51
CA VAL A 63 14.12 1.29 -6.75
C VAL A 63 14.69 0.06 -7.46
N GLU A 64 14.46 -0.09 -8.77
CA GLU A 64 14.91 -1.26 -9.54
C GLU A 64 16.44 -1.43 -9.51
N GLU A 65 17.18 -0.34 -9.72
CA GLU A 65 18.65 -0.37 -9.68
C GLU A 65 19.16 -0.62 -8.25
N THR A 66 18.48 -0.09 -7.24
CA THR A 66 18.78 -0.39 -5.83
C THR A 66 18.61 -1.88 -5.55
N GLU A 67 17.49 -2.47 -5.97
CA GLU A 67 17.22 -3.91 -5.81
C GLU A 67 18.28 -4.76 -6.52
N ARG A 68 18.63 -4.43 -7.76
CA ARG A 68 19.70 -5.12 -8.51
C ARG A 68 21.03 -5.13 -7.75
N ARG A 69 21.44 -3.99 -7.18
CA ARG A 69 22.69 -3.87 -6.41
C ARG A 69 22.66 -4.62 -5.08
N LEU A 70 21.51 -4.66 -4.42
CA LEU A 70 21.33 -5.43 -3.18
C LEU A 70 21.37 -6.93 -3.45
N GLN A 71 20.72 -7.40 -4.52
CA GLN A 71 20.73 -8.81 -4.92
C GLN A 71 22.12 -9.29 -5.37
N ALA A 72 22.91 -8.43 -6.01
CA ALA A 72 24.29 -8.76 -6.37
C ALA A 72 25.23 -8.99 -5.17
N ARG A 73 24.78 -8.64 -3.95
CA ARG A 73 25.53 -8.78 -2.70
C ARG A 73 24.93 -9.80 -1.73
N ALA A 74 23.81 -10.43 -2.08
CA ALA A 74 23.15 -11.50 -1.32
C ALA A 74 23.66 -12.87 -1.79
#